data_AF-A0A443I0F9-F1
#
_entry.id   AF-A0A443I0F9-F1
#
_cell.length_a   1.000
_cell.length_b   1.000
_cell.length_c   1.000
_cell.angle_alpha   90.00
_cell.angle_beta   90.00
_cell.angle_gamma   90.00
#
_symmetry.space_group_name_H-M   'P 1'
#
loop_
_entity.id
_entity.type
_entity.pdbx_description
1 polymer ?
#
loop_
_entity_poly.entity_id
_entity_poly.type
_entity_poly.pdbx_seq_one_letter_code
_entity_poly.pdbx_strand_id
1 'polypeptide(L)'
;MDIMLRNRSTGSTEPVPLTPREAASGILGSISLTCWIFLLVPQLIENYRNGSAEAVSLAFLFVWFVGDVTNLIGAAWAGLVPVIVAIAVYFCIADGVLISQCLYYKYRNARHEAHRRRSSTPDPTTPLLGRRMSDNGGLSSSSINDGQQRRVSQPEDALAKIVEETESGRQAWTKNVLSVIAICGIGAAGWVIAWQTGAWTPAPQEHDGEKDMVAGAQVLGYASALCYLSARLPQIYKNYREKSCEGLSLLFFILSLLGNLTYGAGILCHSTARDYVITNIPWLIGSLGTMVEDVTIFGQFRLYAAGQRQFSAVA
;
A
#
# COMPACT_ATOMS: atom_id res chain seq x y z
N MET A 1 -61.32 31.45 -4.81
CA MET A 1 -60.21 31.35 -3.87
C MET A 1 -60.09 29.88 -3.49
N ASP A 2 -59.56 29.06 -4.39
CA ASP A 2 -59.20 27.65 -4.11
C ASP A 2 -58.32 27.15 -5.25
N ILE A 3 -57.17 27.81 -5.40
CA ILE A 3 -56.01 27.33 -6.16
C ILE A 3 -54.99 26.93 -5.09
N MET A 4 -55.13 25.74 -4.47
CA MET A 4 -54.12 25.21 -3.53
C MET A 4 -54.30 23.71 -3.20
N LEU A 5 -54.69 22.88 -4.17
CA LEU A 5 -54.47 21.42 -4.08
C LEU A 5 -53.49 20.95 -5.16
N ARG A 6 -52.36 21.66 -5.24
CA ARG A 6 -51.21 21.24 -6.04
C ARG A 6 -50.33 20.34 -5.16
N ASN A 7 -50.42 19.04 -5.44
CA ASN A 7 -49.28 18.14 -5.55
C ASN A 7 -48.28 18.15 -4.36
N ARG A 8 -48.59 17.40 -3.29
CA ARG A 8 -47.54 16.78 -2.47
C ARG A 8 -47.45 15.31 -2.83
N SER A 9 -46.85 15.03 -3.99
CA SER A 9 -46.10 13.80 -4.18
C SER A 9 -44.87 13.89 -3.28
N THR A 10 -45.02 13.51 -2.02
CA THR A 10 -43.87 13.06 -1.23
C THR A 10 -43.37 11.81 -1.93
N GLY A 11 -42.34 11.96 -2.76
CA GLY A 11 -41.61 10.84 -3.32
C GLY A 11 -41.03 10.05 -2.17
N SER A 12 -41.76 9.04 -1.71
CA SER A 12 -41.18 7.92 -1.00
C SER A 12 -40.22 7.26 -1.98
N THR A 13 -38.94 7.61 -1.90
CA THR A 13 -37.87 6.78 -2.47
C THR A 13 -38.06 5.39 -1.87
N GLU A 14 -38.67 4.48 -2.63
CA GLU A 14 -38.73 3.09 -2.22
C GLU A 14 -37.31 2.61 -1.92
N PRO A 15 -37.07 1.90 -0.80
CA PRO A 15 -35.73 1.43 -0.48
C PRO A 15 -35.27 0.51 -1.61
N VAL A 16 -34.15 0.88 -2.25
CA VAL A 16 -33.54 0.07 -3.31
C VAL A 16 -33.25 -1.33 -2.73
N PRO A 17 -33.84 -2.40 -3.30
CA PRO A 17 -33.68 -3.73 -2.74
C PRO A 17 -32.21 -4.19 -2.87
N LEU A 18 -31.68 -4.79 -1.81
CA LEU A 18 -30.34 -5.35 -1.82
C LEU A 18 -30.30 -6.59 -2.71
N THR A 19 -29.81 -6.44 -3.93
CA THR A 19 -29.61 -7.58 -4.84
C THR A 19 -28.35 -8.37 -4.45
N PRO A 20 -28.25 -9.67 -4.80
CA PRO A 20 -27.03 -10.44 -4.55
C PRO A 20 -25.77 -9.85 -5.23
N ARG A 21 -25.95 -9.24 -6.41
CA ARG A 21 -24.90 -8.54 -7.14
C ARG A 21 -24.39 -7.31 -6.39
N GLU A 22 -25.32 -6.56 -5.80
CA GLU A 22 -25.02 -5.36 -5.04
C GLU A 22 -24.38 -5.69 -3.69
N ALA A 23 -24.84 -6.75 -3.03
CA ALA A 23 -24.17 -7.30 -1.86
C ALA A 23 -22.74 -7.77 -2.19
N ALA A 24 -22.54 -8.49 -3.29
CA ALA A 24 -21.22 -8.92 -3.73
C ALA A 24 -20.29 -7.74 -4.01
N SER A 25 -20.78 -6.71 -4.70
CA SER A 25 -20.06 -5.46 -4.95
C SER A 25 -19.59 -4.80 -3.64
N GLY A 26 -20.51 -4.65 -2.69
CA GLY A 26 -20.21 -4.04 -1.40
C GLY A 26 -19.20 -4.85 -0.57
N ILE A 27 -19.35 -6.17 -0.50
CA ILE A 27 -18.42 -7.08 0.20
C ILE A 27 -17.02 -6.99 -0.43
N LEU A 28 -16.93 -7.09 -1.76
CA LEU A 28 -15.66 -7.03 -2.48
C LEU A 28 -14.96 -5.68 -2.30
N GLY A 29 -15.71 -4.58 -2.38
CA GLY A 29 -15.18 -3.25 -2.08
C GLY A 29 -14.70 -3.13 -0.63
N SER A 30 -15.40 -3.72 0.33
CA SER A 30 -14.99 -3.67 1.74
C SER A 30 -13.73 -4.51 2.02
N ILE A 31 -13.60 -5.67 1.36
CA ILE A 31 -12.35 -6.46 1.37
C ILE A 31 -11.21 -5.62 0.79
N SER A 32 -11.43 -4.94 -0.34
CA SER A 32 -10.44 -4.04 -0.94
C SER A 32 -9.99 -2.96 0.03
N LEU A 33 -10.94 -2.24 0.64
CA LEU A 33 -10.65 -1.22 1.65
C LEU A 33 -9.83 -1.80 2.81
N THR A 34 -10.19 -2.98 3.29
CA THR A 34 -9.46 -3.66 4.38
C THR A 34 -8.03 -4.01 3.97
N CYS A 35 -7.80 -4.52 2.75
CA CYS A 35 -6.45 -4.75 2.23
C CYS A 35 -5.62 -3.46 2.28
N TRP A 36 -6.17 -2.34 1.82
CA TRP A 36 -5.47 -1.05 1.80
C TRP A 36 -5.20 -0.49 3.20
N ILE A 37 -6.11 -0.69 4.15
CA ILE A 37 -5.89 -0.34 5.56
C ILE A 37 -4.69 -1.11 6.12
N PHE A 38 -4.65 -2.42 5.94
CA PHE A 38 -3.54 -3.25 6.43
C PHE A 38 -2.22 -2.98 5.70
N LEU A 39 -2.26 -2.41 4.49
CA LEU A 39 -1.08 -1.99 3.76
C LEU A 39 -0.53 -0.64 4.25
N LEU A 40 -1.38 0.36 4.45
CA LEU A 40 -0.94 1.72 4.73
C LEU A 40 -0.72 1.98 6.22
N VAL A 41 -1.57 1.45 7.11
CA VAL A 41 -1.49 1.73 8.55
C VAL A 41 -0.12 1.36 9.16
N PRO A 42 0.50 0.21 8.84
CA PRO A 42 1.84 -0.10 9.34
C PRO A 42 2.88 0.96 8.97
N GLN A 43 2.81 1.52 7.76
CA GLN A 43 3.72 2.59 7.33
C GLN A 43 3.53 3.88 8.16
N LEU A 44 2.28 4.26 8.43
CA LEU A 44 1.97 5.43 9.27
C LEU A 44 2.48 5.25 10.70
N ILE A 45 2.33 4.04 11.25
CA ILE A 45 2.82 3.68 12.59
C ILE A 45 4.35 3.71 12.61
N GLU A 46 5.00 3.15 11.61
CA GLU A 46 6.46 3.07 11.53
C GLU A 46 7.09 4.48 11.48
N ASN A 47 6.54 5.37 10.65
CA ASN A 47 6.95 6.78 10.62
C ASN A 47 6.83 7.44 11.99
N TYR A 48 5.73 7.16 12.70
CA TYR A 48 5.50 7.69 14.05
C TYR A 48 6.51 7.16 15.06
N ARG A 49 6.75 5.84 15.07
CA ARG A 49 7.69 5.17 15.99
C ARG A 49 9.13 5.63 15.76
N ASN A 50 9.52 5.79 14.51
CA ASN A 50 10.88 6.21 14.15
C ASN A 50 11.12 7.71 14.32
N GLY A 51 10.06 8.51 14.48
CA GLY A 51 10.16 9.98 14.55
C GLY A 51 10.81 10.59 13.31
N SER A 52 10.80 9.86 12.19
CA SER A 52 11.42 10.24 10.92
C SER A 52 10.66 9.56 9.78
N ALA A 53 10.67 10.19 8.61
CA ALA A 53 10.05 9.68 7.38
C ALA A 53 11.06 9.73 6.22
N GLU A 54 12.34 9.45 6.51
CA GLU A 54 13.44 9.54 5.54
C GLU A 54 13.37 8.46 4.46
N ALA A 55 12.69 7.35 4.75
CA ALA A 55 12.54 6.23 3.82
C ALA A 55 11.62 6.52 2.62
N VAL A 56 10.85 7.62 2.65
CA VAL A 56 9.81 7.90 1.64
C VAL A 56 10.10 9.19 0.87
N SER A 57 10.08 9.11 -0.46
CA SER A 57 10.27 10.27 -1.34
C SER A 57 9.08 11.21 -1.27
N LEU A 58 9.33 12.50 -0.98
CA LEU A 58 8.27 13.51 -0.90
C LEU A 58 7.64 13.79 -2.28
N ALA A 59 8.44 13.73 -3.35
CA ALA A 59 7.94 13.90 -4.71
C ALA A 59 6.99 12.75 -5.10
N PHE A 60 7.34 11.53 -4.69
CA PHE A 60 6.50 10.36 -4.90
C PHE A 60 5.17 10.46 -4.14
N LEU A 61 5.20 10.84 -2.86
CA LEU A 61 3.99 11.08 -2.07
C LEU A 61 3.12 12.18 -2.68
N PHE A 62 3.73 13.24 -3.24
CA PHE A 62 2.97 14.30 -3.87
C PHE A 62 2.24 13.84 -5.14
N VAL A 63 2.89 13.03 -5.98
CA VAL A 63 2.25 12.44 -7.18
C VAL A 63 1.09 11.52 -6.78
N TRP A 64 1.25 10.70 -5.74
CA TRP A 64 0.17 9.87 -5.22
C TRP A 64 -0.99 10.69 -4.67
N PHE A 65 -0.70 11.71 -3.86
CA PHE A 65 -1.75 12.57 -3.31
C PHE A 65 -2.54 13.30 -4.40
N VAL A 66 -1.88 13.77 -5.47
CA VAL A 66 -2.57 14.32 -6.65
C VAL A 66 -3.43 13.25 -7.33
N GLY A 67 -2.91 12.03 -7.46
CA GLY A 67 -3.65 10.87 -7.93
C GLY A 67 -4.91 10.60 -7.10
N ASP A 68 -4.79 10.62 -5.77
CA ASP A 68 -5.89 10.38 -4.84
C ASP A 68 -6.96 11.46 -4.90
N VAL A 69 -6.57 12.73 -4.95
CA VAL A 69 -7.51 13.84 -5.07
C VAL A 69 -8.26 13.76 -6.41
N THR A 70 -7.55 13.51 -7.52
CA THR A 70 -8.20 13.36 -8.83
C THR A 70 -9.10 12.12 -8.89
N ASN A 71 -8.68 11.02 -8.26
CA ASN A 71 -9.46 9.80 -8.13
C ASN A 71 -10.76 10.03 -7.34
N LEU A 72 -10.68 10.71 -6.20
CA LEU A 72 -11.83 11.02 -5.36
C LEU A 72 -12.82 11.93 -6.10
N ILE A 73 -12.34 13.01 -6.70
CA ILE A 73 -13.20 13.94 -7.45
C ILE A 73 -13.84 13.20 -8.63
N GLY A 74 -13.06 12.44 -9.41
CA GLY A 74 -13.58 11.67 -10.53
C GLY A 74 -14.62 10.63 -10.10
N ALA A 75 -14.36 9.88 -9.02
CA ALA A 75 -15.24 8.81 -8.57
C ALA A 75 -16.55 9.36 -8.00
N ALA A 76 -16.48 10.45 -7.23
CA ALA A 76 -17.67 11.14 -6.73
C ALA A 76 -18.48 11.75 -7.87
N TRP A 77 -17.81 12.34 -8.87
CA TRP A 77 -18.46 12.96 -10.02
C TRP A 77 -19.11 11.94 -10.96
N ALA A 78 -18.47 10.79 -11.17
CA ALA A 78 -19.04 9.68 -11.95
C ALA A 78 -20.18 8.94 -11.21
N GLY A 79 -20.48 9.29 -9.96
CA GLY A 79 -21.51 8.61 -9.17
C GLY A 79 -21.18 7.14 -8.93
N LEU A 80 -19.90 6.81 -8.72
CA LEU A 80 -19.48 5.42 -8.51
C LEU A 80 -20.07 4.84 -7.23
N VAL A 81 -20.06 3.50 -7.16
CA VAL A 81 -20.55 2.74 -6.02
C VAL A 81 -19.96 3.31 -4.70
N PRO A 82 -20.76 3.52 -3.64
CA PRO A 82 -20.33 4.21 -2.43
C PRO A 82 -19.03 3.68 -1.80
N VAL A 83 -18.78 2.37 -1.91
CA VAL A 83 -17.55 1.76 -1.37
C VAL A 83 -16.29 2.23 -2.12
N ILE A 84 -16.39 2.45 -3.43
CA ILE A 84 -15.28 2.96 -4.25
C ILE A 84 -14.94 4.39 -3.84
N VAL A 85 -15.96 5.22 -3.66
CA VAL A 85 -15.79 6.59 -3.16
C VAL A 85 -15.19 6.58 -1.76
N ALA A 86 -15.64 5.69 -0.87
CA ALA A 86 -15.08 5.53 0.47
C ALA A 86 -13.59 5.12 0.45
N ILE A 87 -13.18 4.24 -0.46
CA ILE A 87 -11.77 3.89 -0.66
C ILE A 87 -10.97 5.13 -1.10
N ALA A 88 -11.48 5.92 -2.05
CA ALA A 88 -10.80 7.13 -2.52
C ALA A 88 -10.66 8.20 -1.41
N VAL A 89 -11.69 8.36 -0.56
CA VAL A 89 -11.63 9.22 0.64
C VAL A 89 -10.55 8.72 1.60
N TYR A 90 -10.53 7.42 1.86
CA TYR A 90 -9.54 6.81 2.75
C TYR A 90 -8.11 7.09 2.28
N PHE A 91 -7.82 6.89 0.99
CA PHE A 91 -6.51 7.18 0.41
C PHE A 91 -6.12 8.65 0.54
N CYS A 92 -7.02 9.58 0.19
CA CYS A 92 -6.76 11.02 0.35
C CYS A 92 -6.37 11.39 1.79
N ILE A 93 -7.06 10.81 2.78
CA ILE A 93 -6.76 11.04 4.20
C ILE A 93 -5.40 10.43 4.57
N ALA A 94 -5.16 9.18 4.17
CA ALA A 94 -3.93 8.46 4.49
C ALA A 94 -2.69 9.18 3.91
N ASP A 95 -2.76 9.61 2.65
CA ASP A 95 -1.70 10.36 1.99
C ASP A 95 -1.50 11.74 2.61
N GLY A 96 -2.59 12.45 2.95
CA GLY A 96 -2.52 13.70 3.69
C GLY A 96 -1.81 13.56 5.04
N VAL A 97 -2.09 12.47 5.78
CA VAL A 97 -1.42 12.16 7.04
C VAL A 97 0.06 11.81 6.81
N LEU A 98 0.39 11.01 5.79
CA LEU A 98 1.76 10.66 5.44
C LEU A 98 2.61 11.88 5.06
N ILE A 99 2.06 12.77 4.22
CA ILE A 99 2.71 14.02 3.84
C ILE A 99 2.92 14.88 5.09
N SER A 100 1.91 15.00 5.94
CA SER A 100 1.99 15.79 7.18
C SER A 100 3.07 15.25 8.11
N GLN A 101 3.14 13.92 8.32
CA GLN A 101 4.22 13.27 9.08
C GLN A 101 5.59 13.57 8.46
N CYS A 102 5.71 13.45 7.14
CA CYS A 102 6.97 13.68 6.44
C CYS A 102 7.48 15.12 6.61
N LEU A 103 6.61 16.11 6.39
CA LEU A 103 6.94 17.52 6.56
C LEU A 103 7.25 17.85 8.03
N TYR A 104 6.44 17.36 8.97
CA TYR A 104 6.62 17.60 10.39
C TYR A 104 7.96 17.06 10.89
N TYR A 105 8.29 15.80 10.60
CA TYR A 105 9.54 15.21 11.05
C TYR A 105 10.76 15.80 10.36
N LYS A 106 10.68 16.14 9.07
CA LYS A 106 11.77 16.86 8.37
C LYS A 106 12.06 18.21 9.03
N TYR A 107 11.02 19.00 9.29
CA TYR A 107 11.18 20.28 9.96
C TYR A 107 11.73 20.13 11.39
N ARG A 108 11.17 19.22 12.18
CA ARG A 108 11.61 18.94 13.55
C ARG A 108 13.07 18.51 13.59
N ASN A 109 13.47 17.56 12.76
CA ASN A 109 14.83 17.00 12.77
C ASN A 109 15.86 18.01 12.28
N ALA A 110 15.54 18.79 11.24
CA ALA A 110 16.40 19.89 10.79
C ALA A 110 16.61 20.94 11.89
N ARG A 111 15.57 21.27 12.66
CA ARG A 111 15.67 22.20 13.79
C ARG A 111 16.51 21.64 14.93
N HIS A 112 16.33 20.37 15.28
CA HIS A 112 17.14 19.69 16.29
C HIS A 112 18.62 19.66 15.88
N GLU A 113 18.91 19.39 14.62
CA GLU A 113 20.28 19.40 14.10
C GLU A 113 20.89 20.81 14.12
N ALA A 114 20.14 21.84 13.73
CA ALA A 114 20.60 23.23 13.81
C ALA A 114 20.92 23.66 15.25
N HIS A 115 20.10 23.25 16.23
CA HIS A 115 20.39 23.49 17.65
C HIS A 115 21.62 22.72 18.14
N ARG A 116 21.77 21.44 17.77
CA ARG A 116 22.97 20.65 18.11
C ARG A 116 24.23 21.29 17.55
N ARG A 117 24.20 21.72 16.28
CA ARG A 117 25.33 22.41 15.62
C ARG A 117 25.71 23.71 16.34
N ARG A 118 24.73 24.49 16.80
CA ARG A 118 24.95 25.71 17.61
C ARG A 118 25.48 25.42 19.02
N SER A 119 25.08 24.32 19.64
CA SER A 119 25.64 23.92 20.95
C SER A 119 27.02 23.28 20.84
N SER A 120 27.37 22.72 19.67
CA SER A 120 28.65 22.04 19.43
C SER A 120 29.72 22.94 18.80
N THR A 121 29.41 24.20 18.44
CA THR A 121 30.45 25.18 18.13
C THR A 121 31.22 25.45 19.42
N PRO A 122 32.52 25.11 19.49
CA PRO A 122 33.31 25.41 20.67
C PRO A 122 33.32 26.93 20.82
N ASP A 123 32.92 27.38 22.00
CA ASP A 123 33.16 28.76 22.42
C ASP A 123 34.67 29.01 22.23
N PRO A 124 35.11 30.09 21.54
CA PRO A 124 36.55 30.37 21.38
C PRO A 124 37.30 30.53 22.72
N THR A 125 36.57 30.53 23.85
CA THR A 125 37.08 30.52 25.21
C THR A 125 37.22 29.12 25.85
N THR A 126 36.87 28.04 25.15
CA THR A 126 37.12 26.67 25.64
C THR A 126 38.61 26.33 25.55
N PRO A 127 39.31 26.10 26.68
CA PRO A 127 40.74 25.82 26.66
C PRO A 127 41.00 24.45 26.00
N LEU A 128 41.88 24.42 25.01
CA LEU A 128 42.41 23.22 24.35
C LEU A 128 43.37 22.44 25.26
N LEU A 129 42.96 22.10 26.48
CA LEU A 129 43.73 21.28 27.40
C LEU A 129 42.97 19.99 27.71
N GLY A 130 43.31 18.95 26.96
CA GLY A 130 42.81 17.59 27.21
C GLY A 130 43.23 16.53 26.20
N ARG A 131 44.08 16.82 25.20
CA ARG A 131 44.54 15.83 24.20
C ARG A 131 45.99 15.39 24.37
N ARG A 132 46.50 15.34 25.60
CA ARG A 132 47.86 14.83 25.84
C ARG A 132 48.01 14.25 27.23
N MET A 133 47.44 13.07 27.46
CA MET A 133 47.92 12.06 28.40
C MET A 133 46.91 10.90 28.42
N SER A 134 47.09 9.96 27.50
CA SER A 134 46.79 8.55 27.75
C SER A 134 47.53 7.70 26.71
N ASP A 135 48.85 7.76 26.78
CA ASP A 135 49.76 6.79 26.18
C ASP A 135 50.64 6.29 27.33
N ASN A 136 50.21 5.22 28.00
CA ASN A 136 51.10 4.12 28.40
C ASN A 136 50.31 3.00 29.09
N GLY A 137 50.51 1.77 28.62
CA GLY A 137 50.28 0.57 29.43
C GLY A 137 49.42 -0.49 28.76
N GLY A 138 50.03 -1.37 27.99
CA GLY A 138 49.34 -2.54 27.46
C GLY A 138 50.12 -3.40 26.47
N LEU A 139 51.34 -3.80 26.84
CA LEU A 139 51.94 -5.01 26.25
C LEU A 139 51.11 -6.22 26.70
N SER A 140 50.60 -7.01 25.77
CA SER A 140 50.45 -8.46 26.00
C SER A 140 50.34 -9.22 24.67
N SER A 141 51.24 -10.19 24.54
CA SER A 141 51.30 -11.16 23.46
C SER A 141 50.18 -12.19 23.61
N SER A 142 49.60 -12.67 22.51
CA SER A 142 49.07 -14.04 22.46
C SER A 142 48.84 -14.51 21.02
N SER A 143 49.69 -15.45 20.62
CA SER A 143 49.30 -16.72 20.03
C SER A 143 48.60 -16.73 18.67
N ILE A 144 49.43 -16.95 17.65
CA ILE A 144 49.11 -17.71 16.45
C ILE A 144 48.48 -19.05 16.90
N ASN A 145 47.23 -19.30 16.49
CA ASN A 145 46.69 -20.65 16.48
C ASN A 145 46.05 -20.89 15.11
N ASP A 146 46.87 -21.42 14.22
CA ASP A 146 46.49 -21.94 12.91
C ASP A 146 45.83 -23.31 13.14
N GLY A 147 44.51 -23.28 13.33
CA GLY A 147 43.66 -24.44 13.52
C GLY A 147 42.83 -24.70 12.28
N GLN A 148 43.46 -25.32 11.28
CA GLN A 148 42.84 -25.79 10.04
C GLN A 148 41.80 -26.89 10.34
N GLN A 149 40.58 -26.53 10.75
CA GLN A 149 39.43 -27.43 10.76
C GLN A 149 38.77 -27.43 9.38
N ARG A 150 39.23 -28.33 8.51
CA ARG A 150 38.40 -28.83 7.40
C ARG A 150 37.21 -29.57 8.01
N ARG A 151 36.07 -28.88 8.19
CA ARG A 151 34.78 -29.53 8.39
C ARG A 151 34.42 -30.26 7.10
N VAL A 152 34.49 -31.57 7.13
CA VAL A 152 33.83 -32.44 6.14
C VAL A 152 32.34 -32.32 6.42
N SER A 153 31.61 -31.58 5.57
CA SER A 153 30.16 -31.41 5.63
C SER A 153 29.48 -32.79 5.60
N GLN A 154 28.86 -33.21 6.71
CA GLN A 154 28.10 -34.45 6.73
C GLN A 154 26.79 -34.29 5.94
N PRO A 155 26.31 -35.32 5.22
CA PRO A 155 25.04 -35.28 4.49
C PRO A 155 23.83 -34.96 5.37
N GLU A 156 23.91 -35.27 6.66
CA GLU A 156 22.84 -35.10 7.65
C GLU A 156 22.59 -33.61 7.98
N ASP A 157 23.64 -32.79 8.02
CA ASP A 157 23.52 -31.33 8.20
C ASP A 157 22.88 -30.65 6.98
N ALA A 158 23.15 -31.16 5.77
CA ALA A 158 22.55 -30.63 4.55
C ALA A 158 21.06 -30.97 4.47
N LEU A 159 20.66 -32.18 4.86
CA LEU A 159 19.25 -32.58 4.92
C LEU A 159 18.50 -31.82 6.02
N ALA A 160 19.10 -31.67 7.21
CA ALA A 160 18.53 -30.87 8.29
C ALA A 160 18.30 -29.43 7.85
N LYS A 161 19.27 -28.82 7.17
CA LYS A 161 19.13 -27.46 6.61
C LYS A 161 18.05 -27.36 5.54
N ILE A 162 17.92 -28.34 4.65
CA ILE A 162 16.87 -28.38 3.63
C ILE A 162 15.48 -28.52 4.28
N VAL A 163 15.36 -29.37 5.30
CA VAL A 163 14.13 -29.55 6.07
C VAL A 163 13.76 -28.27 6.81
N GLU A 164 14.73 -27.62 7.45
CA GLU A 164 14.53 -26.36 8.19
C GLU A 164 14.16 -25.20 7.25
N GLU A 165 14.80 -25.07 6.08
CA GLU A 165 14.43 -24.11 5.03
C GLU A 165 13.02 -24.37 4.48
N THR A 166 12.65 -25.66 4.29
CA THR A 166 11.32 -26.06 3.82
C THR A 166 10.25 -25.79 4.87
N GLU A 167 10.55 -26.05 6.15
CA GLU A 167 9.63 -25.87 7.26
C GLU A 167 9.41 -24.39 7.58
N SER A 168 10.47 -23.57 7.54
CA SER A 168 10.40 -22.11 7.64
C SER A 168 9.60 -21.51 6.48
N GLY A 169 9.84 -21.97 5.24
CA GLY A 169 9.08 -21.57 4.06
C GLY A 169 7.59 -21.94 4.16
N ARG A 170 7.28 -23.15 4.62
CA ARG A 170 5.90 -23.62 4.82
C ARG A 170 5.21 -22.82 5.93
N GLN A 171 5.90 -22.55 7.04
CA GLN A 171 5.35 -21.75 8.14
C GLN A 171 5.07 -20.30 7.70
N ALA A 172 5.97 -19.69 6.92
CA ALA A 172 5.77 -18.36 6.35
C ALA A 172 4.58 -18.34 5.38
N TRP A 173 4.46 -19.34 4.50
CA TRP A 173 3.33 -19.47 3.60
C TRP A 173 2.00 -19.63 4.34
N THR A 174 1.93 -20.51 5.34
CA THR A 174 0.71 -20.72 6.14
C THR A 174 0.31 -19.45 6.87
N LYS A 175 1.26 -18.70 7.44
CA LYS A 175 0.99 -17.40 8.07
C LYS A 175 0.41 -16.40 7.06
N ASN A 176 1.01 -16.29 5.87
CA ASN A 176 0.53 -15.38 4.83
C ASN A 176 -0.88 -15.74 4.33
N VAL A 177 -1.17 -17.03 4.13
CA VAL A 177 -2.50 -17.50 3.73
C VAL A 177 -3.52 -17.20 4.83
N LEU A 178 -3.18 -17.48 6.09
CA LEU A 178 -4.06 -17.20 7.22
C LEU A 178 -4.34 -15.69 7.35
N SER A 179 -3.33 -14.84 7.14
CA SER A 179 -3.50 -13.38 7.10
C SER A 179 -4.46 -12.93 5.99
N VAL A 180 -4.34 -13.50 4.79
CA VAL A 180 -5.25 -13.20 3.67
C VAL A 180 -6.69 -13.61 4.01
N ILE A 181 -6.89 -14.82 4.56
CA ILE A 181 -8.23 -15.28 4.98
C ILE A 181 -8.81 -14.36 6.06
N ALA A 182 -8.00 -13.99 7.04
CA ALA A 182 -8.42 -13.07 8.10
C ALA A 182 -8.83 -11.70 7.54
N ILE A 183 -8.07 -11.14 6.60
CA ILE A 183 -8.38 -9.86 5.95
C ILE A 183 -9.70 -9.94 5.17
N CYS A 184 -9.93 -11.02 4.42
CA CYS A 184 -11.20 -11.24 3.74
C CYS A 184 -12.37 -11.33 4.73
N GLY A 185 -12.18 -12.04 5.86
CA GLY A 185 -13.18 -12.14 6.92
C GLY A 185 -13.50 -10.80 7.58
N ILE A 186 -12.47 -9.99 7.88
CA ILE A 186 -12.61 -8.64 8.44
C ILE A 186 -13.37 -7.73 7.46
N GLY A 187 -13.03 -7.77 6.17
CA GLY A 187 -13.74 -6.98 5.15
C GLY A 187 -15.20 -7.39 5.01
N ALA A 188 -15.51 -8.69 4.95
CA ALA A 188 -16.89 -9.15 4.90
C ALA A 188 -17.68 -8.75 6.15
N ALA A 189 -17.11 -8.90 7.35
CA ALA A 189 -17.72 -8.47 8.60
C ALA A 189 -17.92 -6.95 8.64
N GLY A 190 -16.94 -6.17 8.17
CA GLY A 190 -17.02 -4.71 8.04
C GLY A 190 -18.18 -4.27 7.16
N TRP A 191 -18.37 -4.93 6.01
CA TRP A 191 -19.53 -4.67 5.15
C TRP A 191 -20.86 -5.02 5.83
N VAL A 192 -20.95 -6.17 6.51
CA VAL A 192 -22.17 -6.56 7.25
C VAL A 192 -22.53 -5.51 8.31
N ILE A 193 -21.55 -5.01 9.06
CA ILE A 193 -21.76 -3.95 10.04
C ILE A 193 -22.21 -2.66 9.35
N ALA A 194 -21.57 -2.27 8.25
CA ALA A 194 -21.94 -1.06 7.51
C ALA A 194 -23.39 -1.13 6.96
N TRP A 195 -23.81 -2.31 6.50
CA TRP A 195 -25.19 -2.58 6.09
C TRP A 195 -26.18 -2.48 7.28
N GLN A 196 -25.89 -3.19 8.38
CA GLN A 196 -26.78 -3.25 9.55
C GLN A 196 -26.95 -1.90 10.25
N THR A 197 -25.91 -1.06 10.22
CA THR A 197 -25.92 0.28 10.82
C THR A 197 -26.54 1.34 9.91
N GLY A 198 -26.83 0.99 8.65
CA GLY A 198 -27.27 1.95 7.62
C GLY A 198 -26.16 2.91 7.17
N ALA A 199 -24.91 2.70 7.59
CA ALA A 199 -23.76 3.48 7.13
C ALA A 199 -23.45 3.24 5.64
N TRP A 200 -23.91 2.12 5.09
CA TRP A 200 -23.87 1.83 3.65
C TRP A 200 -25.27 1.49 3.14
N THR A 201 -25.62 2.03 1.98
CA THR A 201 -26.89 1.78 1.29
C THR A 201 -26.64 1.42 -0.18
N PRO A 202 -27.53 0.64 -0.81
CA PRO A 202 -27.38 0.23 -2.20
C PRO A 202 -27.49 1.46 -3.09
N ALA A 203 -26.58 1.60 -4.05
CA ALA A 203 -26.65 2.73 -4.97
C ALA A 203 -27.89 2.59 -5.88
N PRO A 204 -28.69 3.67 -6.08
CA PRO A 204 -29.74 3.65 -7.10
C PRO A 204 -29.13 3.33 -8.47
N GLN A 205 -29.76 2.44 -9.24
CA GLN A 205 -29.42 2.26 -10.64
C GLN A 205 -29.93 3.50 -11.41
N GLU A 206 -29.12 4.56 -11.49
CA GLU A 206 -29.48 5.71 -12.32
C GLU A 206 -29.21 5.40 -13.79
N HIS A 207 -30.30 5.37 -14.54
CA HIS A 207 -30.35 5.42 -16.00
C HIS A 207 -30.18 6.88 -16.45
N ASP A 208 -29.35 7.08 -17.48
CA ASP A 208 -29.25 8.27 -18.33
C ASP A 208 -28.59 9.53 -17.70
N GLY A 209 -27.30 9.40 -17.34
CA GLY A 209 -26.42 10.56 -17.09
C GLY A 209 -26.08 11.34 -18.37
N GLU A 210 -26.12 12.66 -18.28
CA GLU A 210 -25.68 13.61 -19.32
C GLU A 210 -24.22 13.32 -19.72
N LYS A 211 -24.01 12.94 -20.99
CA LYS A 211 -22.73 12.38 -21.49
C LYS A 211 -21.52 13.27 -21.25
N ASP A 212 -21.70 14.59 -21.22
CA ASP A 212 -20.62 15.55 -21.00
C ASP A 212 -20.11 15.54 -19.55
N MET A 213 -21.01 15.28 -18.59
CA MET A 213 -20.66 15.17 -17.18
C MET A 213 -19.80 13.92 -16.90
N VAL A 214 -20.07 12.83 -17.62
CA VAL A 214 -19.32 11.57 -17.54
C VAL A 214 -17.91 11.71 -18.12
N ALA A 215 -17.75 12.48 -19.20
CA ALA A 215 -16.45 12.69 -19.83
C ALA A 215 -15.45 13.39 -18.90
N GLY A 216 -15.89 14.42 -18.15
CA GLY A 216 -15.05 15.12 -17.18
C GLY A 216 -14.55 14.20 -16.05
N ALA A 217 -15.43 13.37 -15.52
CA ALA A 217 -15.08 12.40 -14.49
C ALA A 217 -14.09 11.34 -14.99
N GLN A 218 -14.24 10.88 -16.24
CA GLN A 218 -13.30 9.94 -16.86
C GLN A 218 -11.90 10.53 -17.05
N VAL A 219 -11.79 11.81 -17.44
CA VAL A 219 -10.49 12.49 -17.55
C VAL A 219 -9.75 12.47 -16.22
N LEU A 220 -10.45 12.77 -15.12
CA LEU A 220 -9.86 12.71 -13.78
C LEU A 220 -9.48 11.28 -13.38
N GLY A 221 -10.32 10.29 -13.70
CA GLY A 221 -10.00 8.88 -13.49
C GLY A 221 -8.78 8.41 -14.30
N TYR A 222 -8.60 8.90 -15.53
CA TYR A 222 -7.41 8.58 -16.33
C TYR A 222 -6.16 9.26 -15.80
N ALA A 223 -6.29 10.51 -15.32
CA ALA A 223 -5.20 11.22 -14.68
C ALA A 223 -4.74 10.49 -13.41
N SER A 224 -5.65 10.04 -12.56
CA SER A 224 -5.31 9.27 -11.37
C SER A 224 -4.67 7.93 -11.73
N ALA A 225 -5.23 7.19 -12.68
CA ALA A 225 -4.64 5.94 -13.16
C ALA A 225 -3.20 6.14 -13.67
N LEU A 226 -2.94 7.20 -14.43
CA LEU A 226 -1.60 7.54 -14.89
C LEU A 226 -0.64 7.81 -13.72
N CYS A 227 -1.07 8.59 -12.72
CA CYS A 227 -0.27 8.86 -11.52
C CYS A 227 0.08 7.57 -10.76
N TYR A 228 -0.90 6.68 -10.55
CA TYR A 228 -0.68 5.44 -9.81
C TYR A 228 0.27 4.47 -10.50
N LEU A 229 0.09 4.27 -11.81
CA LEU A 229 0.91 3.35 -12.60
C LEU A 229 2.34 3.90 -12.76
N SER A 230 2.48 5.17 -13.11
CA SER A 230 3.80 5.79 -13.31
C SER A 230 4.67 5.75 -12.03
N ALA A 231 4.06 5.85 -10.86
CA ALA A 231 4.77 5.84 -9.58
C ALA A 231 5.42 4.48 -9.26
N ARG A 232 4.87 3.36 -9.76
CA ARG A 232 5.36 1.99 -9.47
C ARG A 232 6.47 1.53 -10.42
N LEU A 233 6.50 2.04 -11.65
CA LEU A 233 7.52 1.70 -12.65
C LEU A 233 8.98 1.89 -12.17
N PRO A 234 9.35 2.95 -11.42
CA PRO A 234 10.70 3.11 -10.88
C PRO A 234 11.15 1.93 -10.02
N GLN A 235 10.25 1.33 -9.24
CA GLN A 235 10.61 0.18 -8.39
C GLN A 235 10.85 -1.08 -9.24
N ILE A 236 10.02 -1.33 -10.25
CA ILE A 236 10.21 -2.44 -11.19
C ILE A 236 11.54 -2.29 -11.92
N TYR A 237 11.85 -1.08 -12.38
CA TYR A 237 13.11 -0.79 -13.03
C TYR A 237 14.31 -0.95 -12.08
N LYS A 238 14.19 -0.48 -10.84
CA LYS A 238 15.22 -0.63 -9.80
C LYS A 238 15.54 -2.11 -9.56
N ASN A 239 14.52 -2.95 -9.35
CA ASN A 239 14.68 -4.39 -9.20
C ASN A 239 15.37 -5.00 -10.43
N TYR A 240 15.00 -4.55 -11.63
CA TYR A 240 15.63 -4.99 -12.87
C TYR A 240 17.11 -4.61 -12.96
N ARG A 241 17.47 -3.40 -12.56
CA ARG A 241 18.84 -2.90 -12.59
C ARG A 241 19.71 -3.58 -11.55
N GLU A 242 19.19 -3.74 -10.34
CA GLU A 242 19.92 -4.28 -9.18
C GLU A 242 19.93 -5.81 -9.15
N LYS A 243 19.12 -6.47 -9.99
CA LYS A 243 18.98 -7.94 -10.05
C LYS A 243 18.69 -8.56 -8.68
N SER A 244 18.00 -7.81 -7.83
CA SER A 244 17.65 -8.18 -6.46
C SER A 244 16.30 -7.58 -6.11
N CYS A 245 15.56 -8.31 -5.26
CA CYS A 245 14.33 -7.84 -4.61
C CYS A 245 14.53 -7.72 -3.09
N GLU A 246 15.77 -7.59 -2.64
CA GLU A 246 16.10 -7.46 -1.21
C GLU A 246 15.47 -6.19 -0.61
N GLY A 247 14.92 -6.32 0.60
CA GLY A 247 14.21 -5.24 1.29
C GLY A 247 12.76 -5.03 0.85
N LEU A 248 12.25 -5.78 -0.13
CA LEU A 248 10.84 -5.74 -0.52
C LEU A 248 10.00 -6.76 0.26
N SER A 249 8.83 -6.32 0.75
CA SER A 249 7.87 -7.20 1.40
C SER A 249 6.98 -7.90 0.37
N LEU A 250 7.08 -9.21 0.23
CA LEU A 250 6.19 -9.99 -0.65
C LEU A 250 4.71 -9.86 -0.26
N LEU A 251 4.44 -9.78 1.06
CA LEU A 251 3.08 -9.64 1.58
C LEU A 251 2.42 -8.33 1.13
N PHE A 252 3.19 -7.24 1.02
CA PHE A 252 2.70 -5.97 0.50
C PHE A 252 2.11 -6.13 -0.92
N PHE A 253 2.83 -6.82 -1.80
CA PHE A 253 2.37 -7.05 -3.17
C PHE A 253 1.20 -8.05 -3.23
N ILE A 254 1.14 -9.05 -2.36
CA ILE A 254 0.01 -9.99 -2.28
C ILE A 254 -1.27 -9.26 -1.88
N LEU A 255 -1.21 -8.41 -0.85
CA LEU A 255 -2.35 -7.62 -0.42
C LEU A 255 -2.73 -6.54 -1.44
N SER A 256 -1.76 -5.94 -2.13
CA SER A 256 -2.00 -5.01 -3.24
C SER A 256 -2.75 -5.68 -4.40
N LEU A 257 -2.32 -6.89 -4.79
CA LEU A 257 -2.98 -7.67 -5.82
C LEU A 257 -4.41 -8.02 -5.41
N LEU A 258 -4.61 -8.51 -4.18
CA LEU A 258 -5.93 -8.85 -3.65
C LEU A 258 -6.85 -7.63 -3.55
N GLY A 259 -6.33 -6.50 -3.08
CA GLY A 259 -7.08 -5.25 -2.96
C GLY A 259 -7.54 -4.73 -4.31
N ASN A 260 -6.68 -4.76 -5.34
CA ASN A 260 -7.04 -4.37 -6.70
C ASN A 260 -8.00 -5.36 -7.36
N LEU A 261 -7.76 -6.67 -7.20
CA LEU A 261 -8.65 -7.69 -7.73
C LEU A 261 -10.08 -7.54 -7.19
N THR A 262 -10.21 -7.36 -5.88
CA THR A 262 -11.52 -7.20 -5.23
C THR A 262 -12.16 -5.85 -5.55
N TYR A 263 -11.38 -4.78 -5.71
CA TYR A 263 -11.85 -3.48 -6.19
C TYR A 263 -12.49 -3.58 -7.59
N GLY A 264 -11.74 -4.09 -8.58
CA GLY A 264 -12.22 -4.23 -9.95
C GLY A 264 -13.38 -5.21 -10.08
N ALA A 265 -13.33 -6.32 -9.34
CA ALA A 265 -14.45 -7.27 -9.27
C ALA A 265 -15.70 -6.63 -8.66
N GLY A 266 -15.55 -5.79 -7.62
CA GLY A 266 -16.66 -5.07 -7.00
C GLY A 266 -17.39 -4.16 -8.01
N ILE A 267 -16.63 -3.38 -8.78
CA ILE A 267 -17.16 -2.57 -9.89
C ILE A 267 -18.02 -3.40 -10.83
N LEU A 268 -17.51 -4.54 -11.32
CA LEU A 268 -18.20 -5.38 -12.30
C LEU A 268 -19.38 -6.15 -11.69
N CYS A 269 -19.32 -6.49 -10.40
CA CYS A 269 -20.43 -7.12 -9.68
C CYS A 269 -21.64 -6.19 -9.61
N HIS A 270 -21.43 -4.89 -9.32
CA HIS A 270 -22.50 -3.89 -9.30
C HIS A 270 -23.27 -3.87 -10.62
N SER A 271 -22.57 -3.69 -11.75
CA SER A 271 -23.19 -3.71 -13.06
C SER A 271 -22.19 -4.10 -14.17
N THR A 272 -22.72 -4.81 -15.16
CA THR A 272 -22.03 -5.17 -16.41
C THR A 272 -22.68 -4.48 -17.61
N ALA A 273 -23.56 -3.51 -17.37
CA ALA A 273 -24.15 -2.71 -18.43
C ALA A 273 -23.06 -1.92 -19.16
N ARG A 274 -23.19 -1.80 -20.49
CA ARG A 274 -22.16 -1.20 -21.34
C ARG A 274 -21.78 0.21 -20.89
N ASP A 275 -22.78 1.06 -20.63
CA ASP A 275 -22.55 2.46 -20.28
C ASP A 275 -21.87 2.58 -18.92
N TYR A 276 -22.31 1.79 -17.94
CA TYR A 276 -21.66 1.71 -16.63
C TYR A 276 -20.20 1.26 -16.74
N VAL A 277 -19.92 0.20 -17.51
CA VAL A 277 -18.56 -0.30 -17.68
C VAL A 277 -17.69 0.75 -18.36
N ILE A 278 -18.20 1.42 -19.40
CA ILE A 278 -17.48 2.50 -20.10
C ILE A 278 -17.14 3.63 -19.13
N THR A 279 -18.11 4.10 -18.34
CA THR A 279 -17.86 5.10 -17.29
C THR A 279 -16.73 4.65 -16.37
N ASN A 280 -16.73 3.38 -15.97
CA ASN A 280 -15.76 2.82 -15.02
C ASN A 280 -14.39 2.42 -15.61
N ILE A 281 -14.18 2.53 -16.93
CA ILE A 281 -12.93 2.10 -17.59
C ILE A 281 -11.66 2.67 -16.93
N PRO A 282 -11.57 3.97 -16.57
CA PRO A 282 -10.33 4.51 -16.01
C PRO A 282 -9.90 3.82 -14.71
N TRP A 283 -10.86 3.55 -13.81
CA TRP A 283 -10.64 2.84 -12.56
C TRP A 283 -10.29 1.37 -12.77
N LEU A 284 -10.94 0.71 -13.74
CA LEU A 284 -10.62 -0.66 -14.12
C LEU A 284 -9.21 -0.77 -14.70
N ILE A 285 -8.79 0.20 -15.53
CA ILE A 285 -7.44 0.27 -16.10
C ILE A 285 -6.41 0.51 -15.01
N GLY A 286 -6.63 1.46 -14.10
CA GLY A 286 -5.72 1.71 -12.98
C GLY A 286 -5.55 0.48 -12.09
N SER A 287 -6.66 -0.20 -11.79
CA SER A 287 -6.65 -1.43 -10.99
C SER A 287 -5.93 -2.58 -11.70
N LEU A 288 -6.28 -2.86 -12.96
CA LEU A 288 -5.66 -3.92 -13.75
C LEU A 288 -4.17 -3.66 -14.00
N GLY A 289 -3.80 -2.42 -14.31
CA GLY A 289 -2.40 -2.04 -14.50
C GLY A 289 -1.57 -2.28 -13.25
N THR A 290 -2.10 -1.94 -12.07
CA THR A 290 -1.44 -2.21 -10.78
C THR A 290 -1.26 -3.71 -10.55
N MET A 291 -2.26 -4.53 -10.91
CA MET A 291 -2.15 -5.99 -10.83
C MET A 291 -1.06 -6.54 -11.76
N VAL A 292 -0.94 -6.01 -12.98
CA VAL A 292 0.13 -6.39 -13.92
C VAL A 292 1.51 -6.03 -13.37
N GLU A 293 1.65 -4.87 -12.74
CA GLU A 293 2.87 -4.44 -12.06
C GLU A 293 3.23 -5.36 -10.89
N ASP A 294 2.25 -5.71 -10.03
CA ASP A 294 2.43 -6.65 -8.92
C ASP A 294 2.88 -8.04 -9.41
N VAL A 295 2.24 -8.56 -10.47
CA VAL A 295 2.62 -9.84 -11.09
C VAL A 295 4.03 -9.78 -11.69
N THR A 296 4.40 -8.65 -12.30
CA THR A 296 5.75 -8.42 -12.81
C THR A 296 6.79 -8.52 -11.68
N ILE A 297 6.50 -7.91 -10.53
CA ILE A 297 7.37 -7.97 -9.35
C ILE A 297 7.46 -9.38 -8.79
N PHE A 298 6.36 -10.16 -8.77
CA PHE A 298 6.43 -11.58 -8.42
C PHE A 298 7.33 -12.38 -9.36
N GLY A 299 7.29 -12.08 -10.65
CA GLY A 299 8.22 -12.62 -11.64
C GLY A 299 9.67 -12.29 -11.29
N GLN A 300 9.96 -11.05 -10.92
CA GLN A 300 11.30 -10.61 -10.49
C GLN A 300 11.77 -11.33 -9.21
N PHE A 301 10.90 -11.49 -8.21
CA PHE A 301 11.20 -12.27 -7.00
C PHE A 301 11.63 -13.70 -7.33
N ARG A 302 10.90 -14.36 -8.23
CA ARG A 302 11.22 -15.74 -8.64
C ARG A 302 12.53 -15.83 -9.41
N LEU A 303 12.74 -14.91 -10.36
CA LEU A 303 13.92 -14.90 -11.23
C LEU A 303 15.21 -14.66 -10.41
N TYR A 304 15.20 -13.66 -9.53
CA TYR A 304 16.40 -13.29 -8.77
C TYR A 304 16.67 -14.23 -7.59
N ALA A 305 15.65 -14.85 -7.01
CA ALA A 305 15.85 -15.92 -6.03
C ALA A 305 16.50 -17.16 -6.67
N ALA A 306 16.13 -17.52 -7.91
CA ALA A 306 16.74 -18.64 -8.62
C ALA A 306 18.22 -18.36 -8.99
N GLY A 307 18.52 -17.13 -9.41
CA GLY A 307 19.89 -16.70 -9.71
C GLY A 307 20.82 -16.75 -8.50
N GLN A 308 20.37 -16.28 -7.33
CA GLN A 308 21.15 -16.34 -6.09
C GLN A 308 21.46 -17.79 -5.67
N ARG A 309 20.48 -18.70 -5.75
CA ARG A 309 20.68 -20.12 -5.43
C ARG A 309 21.70 -20.80 -6.33
N GLN A 310 21.73 -20.47 -7.62
CA GLN A 310 22.72 -21.02 -8.56
C GLN A 310 24.14 -20.52 -8.26
N PHE A 311 24.32 -19.24 -7.95
CA PHE A 311 25.62 -18.71 -7.54
C PHE A 311 26.13 -19.35 -6.25
N SER A 312 25.28 -19.52 -5.23
CA SER A 312 25.66 -20.17 -3.98
C SER A 312 25.91 -21.68 -4.09
N ALA A 313 25.40 -22.34 -5.13
CA ALA A 313 25.64 -23.77 -5.37
C ALA A 313 26.93 -24.05 -6.16
N VAL A 314 27.53 -23.03 -6.79
CA VAL A 314 28.75 -23.14 -7.60
C VAL A 314 29.98 -22.55 -6.89
N ALA A 315 29.77 -21.72 -5.87
CA ALA A 315 30.81 -21.17 -4.99
C ALA A 315 31.10 -22.09 -3.80
#